data_AF-A0A6C0HST7-F1
#
_entry.id   AF-A0A6C0HST7-F1
#
_cell.length_a   1.000
_cell.length_b   1.000
_cell.length_c   1.000
_cell.angle_alpha   90.00
_cell.angle_beta   90.00
_cell.angle_gamma   90.00
#
_symmetry.space_group_name_H-M   'P 1'
#
loop_
_entity.id
_entity.type
_entity.pdbx_description
1 polymer ?
#
loop_
_entity_poly.entity_id
_entity_poly.type
_entity_poly.pdbx_seq_one_letter_code
_entity_poly.pdbx_strand_id
1 'polypeptide(L)'
;MEFKLSMIVSNMIKFLFCIIILLIIYFIINIENIFDDYNKKTQKILNDYGNCKISKIYIVKKPLSNKLIRMINVATLYEYQRISEKNEDFKIHHAAIIVKIKSNKLIKFLLIEKNPTINISEEFHINSQVKSLSTKKHTLNEILNITKTRIGNEKFFNWHFYDNNCQDFVKELLITLQKPNAMDNFIDDKKMLNWVYSSKFNVYFIKFCVTLSNIIEKYFNCYNLFYFIFP
;
A
#
# COMPACT_ATOMS: atom_id res chain seq x y z
N MET A 1 10.76 54.23 -7.29
CA MET A 1 9.71 53.82 -6.34
C MET A 1 8.97 52.58 -6.82
N GLU A 2 8.59 52.53 -8.10
CA GLU A 2 7.85 51.42 -8.73
C GLU A 2 8.53 50.04 -8.61
N PHE A 3 9.86 49.96 -8.80
CA PHE A 3 10.60 48.69 -8.67
C PHE A 3 10.55 48.07 -7.25
N LYS A 4 10.50 48.90 -6.21
CA LYS A 4 10.36 48.39 -4.82
C LYS A 4 8.97 47.86 -4.57
N LEU A 5 7.94 48.51 -5.14
CA LEU A 5 6.55 48.08 -5.01
C LEU A 5 6.30 46.74 -5.72
N SER A 6 6.83 46.55 -6.93
CA SER A 6 6.69 45.29 -7.67
C SER A 6 7.37 44.11 -6.95
N MET A 7 8.54 44.32 -6.34
CA MET A 7 9.23 43.30 -5.55
C MET A 7 8.44 42.90 -4.31
N ILE A 8 7.85 43.87 -3.59
CA ILE A 8 7.01 43.61 -2.41
C ILE A 8 5.77 42.79 -2.82
N VAL A 9 5.07 43.21 -3.87
CA VAL A 9 3.88 42.48 -4.38
C VAL A 9 4.25 41.06 -4.79
N SER A 10 5.36 40.87 -5.51
CA SER A 10 5.84 39.54 -5.90
C SER A 10 6.12 38.64 -4.68
N ASN A 11 6.77 39.17 -3.65
CA ASN A 11 7.05 38.42 -2.43
C ASN A 11 5.79 38.09 -1.64
N MET A 12 4.81 39.00 -1.60
CA MET A 12 3.50 38.73 -0.98
C MET A 12 2.75 37.60 -1.69
N ILE A 13 2.77 37.57 -3.04
CA ILE A 13 2.15 36.50 -3.83
C ILE A 13 2.82 35.15 -3.52
N LYS A 14 4.16 35.10 -3.50
CA LYS A 14 4.91 33.88 -3.16
C LYS A 14 4.59 33.40 -1.74
N PHE A 15 4.52 34.30 -0.78
CA PHE A 15 4.18 33.97 0.61
C PHE A 15 2.76 33.40 0.73
N LEU A 16 1.77 34.03 0.08
CA LEU A 16 0.40 33.53 0.04
C LEU A 16 0.33 32.15 -0.61
N PHE A 17 1.05 31.94 -1.71
CA PHE A 17 1.15 30.65 -2.38
C PHE A 17 1.75 29.56 -1.46
N CYS A 18 2.80 29.88 -0.70
CA CYS A 18 3.35 28.97 0.30
C CYS A 18 2.33 28.62 1.40
N ILE A 19 1.55 29.59 1.91
CA ILE A 19 0.49 29.32 2.89
C ILE A 19 -0.56 28.37 2.31
N ILE A 20 -1.01 28.61 1.07
CA ILE A 20 -2.00 27.75 0.41
C ILE A 20 -1.47 26.31 0.27
N ILE A 21 -0.20 26.14 -0.13
CA ILE A 21 0.43 24.82 -0.20
C ILE A 21 0.46 24.15 1.17
N LEU A 22 0.83 24.87 2.23
CA LEU A 22 0.87 24.32 3.59
C LEU A 22 -0.53 23.90 4.08
N LEU A 23 -1.56 24.67 3.75
CA LEU A 23 -2.95 24.33 4.06
C LEU A 23 -3.41 23.09 3.30
N ILE A 24 -3.05 22.96 2.01
CA ILE A 24 -3.34 21.75 1.21
C ILE A 24 -2.63 20.53 1.80
N ILE A 25 -1.35 20.67 2.16
CA ILE A 25 -0.58 19.59 2.81
C ILE A 25 -1.22 19.19 4.14
N TYR A 26 -1.57 20.17 4.98
CA TYR A 26 -2.24 19.94 6.26
C TYR A 26 -3.57 19.20 6.06
N PHE A 27 -4.40 19.66 5.11
CA PHE A 27 -5.65 18.98 4.78
C PHE A 27 -5.42 17.54 4.31
N ILE A 28 -4.50 17.31 3.38
CA ILE A 28 -4.15 15.98 2.86
C ILE A 28 -3.66 15.06 3.99
N ILE A 29 -2.79 15.54 4.88
CA ILE A 29 -2.26 14.75 6.00
C ILE A 29 -3.37 14.34 6.98
N ASN A 30 -4.42 15.14 7.13
CA ASN A 30 -5.53 14.90 8.05
C ASN A 30 -6.72 14.17 7.41
N ILE A 31 -6.65 13.83 6.12
CA ILE A 31 -7.64 12.91 5.55
C ILE A 31 -7.36 11.51 6.09
N GLU A 32 -8.16 11.15 7.08
CA GLU A 32 -8.34 9.78 7.56
C GLU A 32 -9.56 9.25 6.78
N ASN A 33 -9.35 8.23 5.96
CA ASN A 33 -10.39 7.53 5.19
C ASN A 33 -10.69 8.09 3.79
N ILE A 34 -9.90 7.61 2.84
CA ILE A 34 -10.09 7.89 1.41
C ILE A 34 -10.96 6.81 0.79
N PHE A 35 -10.92 5.57 1.25
CA PHE A 35 -11.60 4.44 0.62
C PHE A 35 -12.55 3.73 1.59
N ASP A 36 -13.71 3.36 1.06
CA ASP A 36 -14.80 2.68 1.75
C ASP A 36 -15.33 1.46 0.97
N ASP A 37 -14.85 1.26 -0.25
CA ASP A 37 -15.23 0.15 -1.12
C ASP A 37 -14.06 -0.29 -2.03
N TYR A 38 -14.25 -1.42 -2.71
CA TYR A 38 -13.33 -1.92 -3.71
C TYR A 38 -13.32 -1.05 -4.97
N ASN A 39 -12.16 -0.96 -5.62
CA ASN A 39 -12.10 -0.35 -6.95
C ASN A 39 -12.87 -1.22 -7.98
N LYS A 40 -13.27 -0.62 -9.12
CA LYS A 40 -14.08 -1.29 -10.15
C LYS A 40 -13.43 -2.58 -10.70
N LYS A 41 -12.10 -2.61 -10.82
CA LYS A 41 -11.36 -3.78 -11.31
C LYS A 41 -11.44 -4.93 -10.31
N THR A 42 -11.17 -4.67 -9.03
CA THR A 42 -11.30 -5.63 -7.93
C THR A 42 -12.75 -6.12 -7.83
N GLN A 43 -13.72 -5.22 -7.90
CA GLN A 43 -15.15 -5.60 -7.83
C GLN A 43 -15.54 -6.56 -8.96
N LYS A 44 -15.08 -6.31 -10.19
CA LYS A 44 -15.32 -7.20 -11.33
C LYS A 44 -14.77 -8.60 -11.05
N ILE A 45 -13.52 -8.70 -10.59
CA ILE A 45 -12.89 -9.98 -10.27
C ILE A 45 -13.62 -10.70 -9.12
N LEU A 46 -14.10 -9.98 -8.11
CA LEU A 46 -14.90 -10.56 -7.02
C LEU A 46 -16.27 -11.05 -7.51
N ASN A 47 -16.90 -10.36 -8.45
CA ASN A 47 -18.14 -10.82 -9.07
C ASN A 47 -17.92 -12.11 -9.88
N ASP A 48 -16.82 -12.17 -10.64
CA ASP A 48 -16.51 -13.31 -11.52
C ASP A 48 -16.02 -14.54 -10.72
N TYR A 49 -15.24 -14.32 -9.66
CA TYR A 49 -14.49 -15.37 -8.99
C TYR A 49 -14.64 -15.42 -7.46
N GLY A 50 -15.24 -14.41 -6.83
CA GLY A 50 -15.25 -14.24 -5.38
C GLY A 50 -15.89 -15.40 -4.61
N ASN A 51 -16.90 -16.04 -5.21
CA ASN A 51 -17.61 -17.20 -4.63
C ASN A 51 -17.00 -18.55 -5.04
N CYS A 52 -15.91 -18.58 -5.82
CA CYS A 52 -15.25 -19.83 -6.17
C CYS A 52 -14.47 -20.39 -4.98
N LYS A 53 -14.44 -21.72 -4.84
CA LYS A 53 -13.68 -22.39 -3.79
C LYS A 53 -12.19 -22.22 -4.01
N ILE A 54 -11.49 -21.79 -2.96
CA ILE A 54 -10.04 -21.70 -2.92
C ILE A 54 -9.48 -23.10 -2.64
N SER A 55 -8.58 -23.54 -3.51
CA SER A 55 -7.91 -24.84 -3.42
C SER A 55 -6.54 -24.76 -2.75
N LYS A 56 -5.84 -23.63 -2.89
CA LYS A 56 -4.52 -23.40 -2.30
C LYS A 56 -4.27 -21.92 -2.11
N ILE A 57 -3.50 -21.59 -1.09
CA ILE A 57 -3.11 -20.21 -0.75
C ILE A 57 -1.58 -20.16 -0.73
N TYR A 58 -1.03 -19.04 -1.17
CA TYR A 58 0.40 -18.78 -1.11
C TYR A 58 0.63 -17.38 -0.53
N ILE A 59 1.54 -17.28 0.43
CA ILE A 59 2.07 -15.99 0.87
C ILE A 59 3.23 -15.63 -0.07
N VAL A 60 3.27 -14.38 -0.51
CA VAL A 60 4.32 -13.85 -1.38
C VAL A 60 5.08 -12.77 -0.64
N LYS A 61 6.40 -12.85 -0.69
CA LYS A 61 7.33 -11.82 -0.26
C LYS A 61 8.04 -11.28 -1.49
N LYS A 62 7.75 -10.03 -1.86
CA LYS A 62 8.39 -9.34 -2.98
C LYS A 62 9.19 -8.13 -2.50
N PRO A 63 10.29 -7.74 -3.17
CA PRO A 63 10.94 -6.47 -2.89
C PRO A 63 9.96 -5.32 -3.13
N LEU A 64 10.14 -4.21 -2.40
CA LEU A 64 9.38 -2.99 -2.70
C LEU A 64 9.61 -2.54 -4.15
N SER A 65 8.62 -1.85 -4.70
CA SER A 65 8.77 -1.25 -6.03
C SER A 65 9.88 -0.20 -6.02
N ASN A 66 10.66 -0.14 -7.10
CA ASN A 66 11.77 0.81 -7.24
C ASN A 66 11.35 2.27 -6.98
N LYS A 67 10.10 2.61 -7.29
CA LYS A 67 9.55 3.94 -7.04
C LYS A 67 9.33 4.24 -5.58
N LEU A 68 8.78 3.29 -4.84
CA LEU A 68 8.61 3.46 -3.40
C LEU A 68 9.99 3.54 -2.72
N ILE A 69 10.96 2.75 -3.19
CA ILE A 69 12.35 2.83 -2.76
C ILE A 69 12.93 4.23 -3.02
N ARG A 70 12.75 4.80 -4.23
CA ARG A 70 13.20 6.17 -4.53
C ARG A 70 12.55 7.21 -3.63
N MET A 71 11.25 7.11 -3.39
CA MET A 71 10.53 8.03 -2.50
C MET A 71 11.07 7.95 -1.06
N ILE A 72 11.29 6.74 -0.55
CA ILE A 72 11.90 6.53 0.77
C ILE A 72 13.33 7.08 0.79
N ASN A 73 14.12 6.89 -0.27
CA ASN A 73 15.46 7.46 -0.38
C ASN A 73 15.41 8.99 -0.32
N VAL A 74 14.53 9.65 -1.08
CA VAL A 74 14.39 11.12 -1.01
C VAL A 74 13.97 11.55 0.39
N ALA A 75 12.97 10.87 0.99
CA ALA A 75 12.50 11.18 2.34
C ALA A 75 13.60 11.02 3.41
N THR A 76 14.51 10.06 3.22
CA THR A 76 15.59 9.73 4.15
C THR A 76 16.93 10.33 3.74
N LEU A 77 16.97 11.23 2.75
CA LEU A 77 18.22 11.79 2.22
C LEU A 77 19.25 10.71 1.82
N TYR A 78 18.76 9.65 1.15
CA TYR A 78 19.49 8.47 0.66
C TYR A 78 20.11 7.58 1.75
N GLU A 79 19.81 7.83 3.02
CA GLU A 79 20.27 6.97 4.11
C GLU A 79 19.67 5.56 4.04
N TYR A 80 18.42 5.41 3.58
CA TYR A 80 17.83 4.09 3.36
C TYR A 80 18.68 3.22 2.43
N GLN A 81 19.02 3.73 1.26
CA GLN A 81 19.87 3.03 0.31
C GLN A 81 21.20 2.62 0.94
N ARG A 82 21.87 3.56 1.62
CA ARG A 82 23.17 3.32 2.27
C ARG A 82 23.12 2.21 3.31
N ILE A 83 22.04 2.11 4.08
CA ILE A 83 21.88 1.10 5.13
C ILE A 83 21.43 -0.24 4.55
N SER A 84 20.45 -0.24 3.65
CA SER A 84 19.87 -1.47 3.07
C SER A 84 20.83 -2.21 2.13
N GLU A 85 21.79 -1.50 1.51
CA GLU A 85 22.90 -2.12 0.77
C GLU A 85 23.91 -2.83 1.68
N LYS A 86 24.06 -2.36 2.92
CA LYS A 86 25.02 -2.92 3.90
C LYS A 86 24.40 -4.00 4.80
N ASN A 87 23.08 -4.00 4.95
CA ASN A 87 22.38 -4.89 5.87
C ASN A 87 21.07 -5.38 5.27
N GLU A 88 20.99 -6.69 5.00
CA GLU A 88 19.79 -7.31 4.42
C GLU A 88 18.56 -7.22 5.32
N ASP A 89 18.75 -7.18 6.64
CA ASP A 89 17.66 -7.01 7.62
C ASP A 89 16.93 -5.65 7.45
N PHE A 90 17.57 -4.69 6.77
CA PHE A 90 17.01 -3.37 6.51
C PHE A 90 16.27 -3.29 5.17
N LYS A 91 16.26 -4.36 4.36
CA LYS A 91 15.49 -4.37 3.11
C LYS A 91 14.01 -4.53 3.44
N ILE A 92 13.20 -3.58 2.96
CA ILE A 92 11.75 -3.62 3.13
C ILE A 92 11.13 -4.45 2.02
N HIS A 93 10.14 -5.26 2.38
CA HIS A 93 9.41 -6.16 1.49
C HIS A 93 7.92 -5.83 1.49
N HIS A 94 7.28 -6.08 0.34
CA HIS A 94 5.84 -6.08 0.22
C HIS A 94 5.31 -7.51 0.40
N ALA A 95 4.25 -7.64 1.19
CA ALA A 95 3.55 -8.88 1.43
C ALA A 95 2.27 -8.95 0.58
N ALA A 96 2.02 -10.11 -0.04
CA ALA A 96 0.82 -10.37 -0.80
C ALA A 96 0.31 -11.80 -0.58
N ILE A 97 -0.92 -12.09 -1.01
CA ILE A 97 -1.46 -13.44 -1.06
C ILE A 97 -1.83 -13.81 -2.49
N ILE A 98 -1.43 -15.00 -2.94
CA ILE A 98 -1.98 -15.62 -4.15
C ILE A 98 -2.97 -16.70 -3.73
N VAL A 99 -4.17 -16.67 -4.30
CA VAL A 99 -5.16 -17.73 -4.15
C VAL A 99 -5.32 -18.50 -5.45
N LYS A 100 -5.31 -19.83 -5.37
CA LYS A 100 -5.63 -20.73 -6.47
C LYS A 100 -7.10 -21.12 -6.36
N ILE A 101 -7.92 -20.65 -7.28
CA ILE A 101 -9.34 -20.95 -7.35
C ILE A 101 -9.63 -22.01 -8.41
N LYS A 102 -10.68 -22.80 -8.19
CA LYS A 102 -11.18 -23.78 -9.17
C LYS A 102 -12.62 -23.42 -9.52
N SER A 103 -12.87 -23.07 -10.79
CA SER A 103 -14.21 -22.77 -11.32
C SER A 103 -14.45 -23.58 -12.59
N ASN A 104 -15.45 -24.47 -12.59
CA ASN A 104 -15.89 -25.23 -13.77
C ASN A 104 -14.76 -25.81 -14.65
N LYS A 105 -13.79 -26.50 -14.02
CA LYS A 105 -12.56 -27.09 -14.62
C LYS A 105 -11.43 -26.11 -14.96
N LEU A 106 -11.65 -24.80 -14.89
CA LEU A 106 -10.59 -23.80 -15.01
C LEU A 106 -9.90 -23.59 -13.66
N ILE A 107 -8.57 -23.56 -13.72
CA ILE A 107 -7.71 -23.16 -12.60
C ILE A 107 -7.29 -21.73 -12.88
N LYS A 108 -7.56 -20.84 -11.93
CA LYS A 108 -7.11 -19.44 -11.97
C LYS A 108 -6.31 -19.13 -10.71
N PHE A 109 -5.33 -18.27 -10.87
CA PHE A 109 -4.58 -17.70 -9.76
C PHE A 109 -4.92 -16.23 -9.68
N LEU A 110 -5.24 -15.76 -8.47
CA LEU A 110 -5.52 -14.35 -8.21
C LEU A 110 -4.50 -13.85 -7.19
N LEU A 111 -3.80 -12.79 -7.53
CA LEU A 111 -2.92 -12.05 -6.64
C LEU A 111 -3.75 -11.00 -5.90
N ILE A 112 -3.72 -11.03 -4.58
CA ILE A 112 -4.41 -10.13 -3.67
C ILE A 112 -3.36 -9.30 -2.94
N GLU A 113 -3.43 -7.99 -3.12
CA GLU A 113 -2.48 -7.03 -2.56
C GLU A 113 -3.22 -5.87 -1.92
N LYS A 114 -2.63 -5.32 -0.86
CA LYS A 114 -3.08 -4.04 -0.32
C LYS A 114 -2.01 -2.99 -0.60
N ASN A 115 -2.34 -2.12 -1.54
CA ASN A 115 -1.63 -0.87 -1.82
C ASN A 115 -2.50 0.28 -1.23
N PRO A 116 -2.56 1.50 -1.79
CA PRO A 116 -3.60 2.47 -1.44
C PRO A 116 -5.01 1.87 -1.35
N THR A 117 -5.30 0.94 -2.26
CA THR A 117 -6.54 0.17 -2.32
C THR A 117 -6.25 -1.34 -2.23
N ILE A 118 -7.28 -2.12 -1.91
CA ILE A 118 -7.22 -3.58 -2.08
C ILE A 118 -7.34 -3.87 -3.59
N ASN A 119 -6.27 -4.42 -4.14
CA ASN A 119 -6.18 -4.77 -5.55
C ASN A 119 -6.14 -6.29 -5.72
N ILE A 120 -6.95 -6.78 -6.64
CA ILE A 120 -6.94 -8.19 -7.05
C ILE A 120 -6.58 -8.24 -8.54
N SER A 121 -5.63 -9.10 -8.92
CA SER A 121 -5.16 -9.21 -10.30
C SER A 121 -5.10 -10.67 -10.74
N GLU A 122 -5.50 -10.92 -11.99
CA GLU A 122 -5.30 -12.20 -12.68
C GLU A 122 -3.92 -12.31 -13.32
N GLU A 123 -3.37 -11.18 -13.75
CA GLU A 123 -2.08 -11.07 -14.41
C GLU A 123 -1.05 -10.55 -13.43
N PHE A 124 0.00 -11.34 -13.21
CA PHE A 124 1.11 -10.99 -12.34
C PHE A 124 2.33 -11.86 -12.65
N HIS A 125 3.51 -11.34 -12.32
CA HIS A 125 4.77 -12.06 -12.42
C HIS A 125 5.28 -12.44 -11.04
N ILE A 126 5.67 -13.69 -10.86
CA ILE A 126 6.25 -14.18 -9.61
C ILE A 126 7.78 -14.17 -9.74
N ASN A 127 8.40 -13.02 -9.46
CA ASN A 127 9.85 -12.91 -9.26
C ASN A 127 10.15 -12.76 -7.76
N SER A 128 9.60 -13.67 -6.95
CA SER A 128 9.44 -13.45 -5.51
C SER A 128 9.43 -14.75 -4.73
N GLN A 129 9.73 -14.67 -3.43
CA GLN A 129 9.66 -15.83 -2.55
C GLN A 129 8.20 -16.16 -2.26
N VAL A 130 7.86 -17.44 -2.34
CA VAL A 130 6.49 -17.92 -2.18
C VAL A 130 6.44 -19.04 -1.15
N LYS A 131 5.54 -18.92 -0.17
CA LYS A 131 5.29 -19.94 0.85
C LYS A 131 3.86 -20.47 0.70
N SER A 132 3.71 -21.76 0.40
CA SER A 132 2.39 -22.35 0.25
C SER A 132 1.75 -22.68 1.59
N LEU A 133 0.43 -22.54 1.68
CA LEU A 133 -0.38 -22.89 2.82
C LEU A 133 -1.48 -23.88 2.42
N SER A 134 -1.71 -24.88 3.27
CA SER A 134 -2.97 -25.63 3.25
C SER A 134 -4.13 -24.69 3.59
N THR A 135 -5.32 -24.91 3.06
CA THR A 135 -6.49 -24.11 3.42
C THR A 135 -7.73 -25.00 3.57
N LYS A 136 -8.66 -24.58 4.43
CA LYS A 136 -10.01 -25.14 4.47
C LYS A 136 -10.80 -24.63 3.24
N LYS A 137 -11.96 -25.24 2.97
CA LYS A 137 -12.82 -24.88 1.83
C LYS A 137 -13.46 -23.49 2.07
N HIS A 138 -12.72 -22.43 1.83
CA HIS A 138 -13.21 -21.04 1.85
C HIS A 138 -13.34 -20.48 0.44
N THR A 139 -14.20 -19.48 0.28
CA THR A 139 -14.22 -18.59 -0.90
C THR A 139 -13.46 -17.30 -0.62
N LEU A 140 -13.15 -16.55 -1.68
CA LEU A 140 -12.47 -15.27 -1.53
C LEU A 140 -13.36 -14.23 -0.86
N ASN A 141 -14.65 -14.19 -1.22
CA ASN A 141 -15.63 -13.31 -0.58
C ASN A 141 -15.79 -13.62 0.91
N GLU A 142 -15.81 -14.89 1.31
CA GLU A 142 -15.86 -15.26 2.73
C GLU A 142 -14.66 -14.72 3.50
N ILE A 143 -13.43 -14.97 3.00
CA ILE A 143 -12.21 -14.51 3.69
C ILE A 143 -12.21 -13.00 3.81
N LEU A 144 -12.50 -12.29 2.72
CA LEU A 144 -12.47 -10.82 2.70
C LEU A 144 -13.56 -10.24 3.60
N ASN A 145 -14.78 -10.76 3.54
CA ASN A 145 -15.90 -10.26 4.36
C ASN A 145 -15.70 -10.55 5.84
N ILE A 146 -15.27 -11.77 6.22
CA ILE A 146 -14.97 -12.09 7.63
C ILE A 146 -13.85 -11.19 8.16
N THR A 147 -12.80 -10.98 7.36
CA THR A 147 -11.69 -10.09 7.74
C THR A 147 -12.18 -8.66 7.90
N LYS A 148 -12.93 -8.13 6.92
CA LYS A 148 -13.54 -6.79 6.95
C LYS A 148 -14.42 -6.59 8.17
N THR A 149 -15.33 -7.53 8.45
CA THR A 149 -16.21 -7.47 9.64
C THR A 149 -15.40 -7.47 10.93
N ARG A 150 -14.32 -8.25 11.01
CA ARG A 150 -13.49 -8.35 12.21
C ARG A 150 -12.67 -7.09 12.50
N ILE A 151 -12.10 -6.46 11.46
CA ILE A 151 -11.17 -5.32 11.65
C ILE A 151 -11.81 -3.95 11.39
N GLY A 152 -13.05 -3.92 10.89
CA GLY A 152 -13.78 -2.71 10.53
C GLY A 152 -13.45 -2.22 9.11
N ASN A 153 -14.42 -1.53 8.50
CA ASN A 153 -14.29 -0.98 7.13
C ASN A 153 -13.08 -0.05 6.99
N GLU A 154 -12.88 0.79 8.00
CA GLU A 154 -11.84 1.80 8.03
C GLU A 154 -10.46 1.17 7.84
N LYS A 155 -10.10 0.26 8.75
CA LYS A 155 -8.84 -0.48 8.71
C LYS A 155 -8.78 -1.39 7.49
N PHE A 156 -9.90 -1.94 7.05
CA PHE A 156 -9.90 -2.86 5.91
C PHE A 156 -9.51 -2.16 4.59
N PHE A 157 -10.17 -1.06 4.23
CA PHE A 157 -9.96 -0.41 2.93
C PHE A 157 -8.82 0.59 2.91
N ASN A 158 -8.59 1.31 4.02
CA ASN A 158 -7.58 2.35 4.03
C ASN A 158 -6.21 1.77 4.31
N TRP A 159 -5.18 2.37 3.73
CA TRP A 159 -3.80 1.95 3.87
C TRP A 159 -3.01 3.03 4.59
N HIS A 160 -2.23 2.60 5.58
CA HIS A 160 -1.28 3.45 6.29
C HIS A 160 0.07 2.73 6.33
N PHE A 161 1.14 3.45 5.98
CA PHE A 161 2.47 2.84 5.85
C PHE A 161 2.97 2.20 7.17
N TYR A 162 2.60 2.77 8.32
CA TYR A 162 3.02 2.31 9.65
C TYR A 162 2.04 1.31 10.30
N ASP A 163 0.77 1.67 10.47
CA ASP A 163 -0.17 0.89 11.30
C ASP A 163 -1.07 -0.10 10.54
N ASN A 164 -1.18 0.06 9.21
CA ASN A 164 -2.19 -0.65 8.43
C ASN A 164 -1.73 -0.82 6.97
N ASN A 165 -0.59 -1.49 6.81
CA ASN A 165 0.04 -1.67 5.51
C ASN A 165 -0.27 -3.05 4.89
N CYS A 166 0.47 -3.39 3.83
CA CYS A 166 0.32 -4.68 3.13
C CYS A 166 0.60 -5.90 4.03
N GLN A 167 1.57 -5.79 4.95
CA GLN A 167 1.93 -6.86 5.88
C GLN A 167 0.83 -7.08 6.90
N ASP A 168 0.29 -6.00 7.46
CA ASP A 168 -0.81 -6.09 8.41
C ASP A 168 -2.03 -6.69 7.74
N PHE A 169 -2.38 -6.24 6.53
CA PHE A 169 -3.48 -6.85 5.78
C PHE A 169 -3.31 -8.35 5.55
N VAL A 170 -2.11 -8.80 5.12
CA VAL A 170 -1.84 -10.22 4.95
C VAL A 170 -1.96 -10.97 6.28
N LYS A 171 -1.46 -10.42 7.39
CA LYS A 171 -1.66 -11.01 8.73
C LYS A 171 -3.13 -11.11 9.10
N GLU A 172 -3.93 -10.08 8.84
CA GLU A 172 -5.37 -10.09 9.13
C GLU A 172 -6.11 -11.15 8.29
N LEU A 173 -5.75 -11.34 7.02
CA LEU A 173 -6.27 -12.45 6.20
C LEU A 173 -5.84 -13.82 6.74
N LEU A 174 -4.59 -13.94 7.19
CA LEU A 174 -4.07 -15.18 7.77
C LEU A 174 -4.74 -15.53 9.10
N ILE A 175 -5.08 -14.55 9.94
CA ILE A 175 -5.88 -14.75 11.16
C ILE A 175 -7.24 -15.34 10.78
N THR A 176 -7.92 -14.78 9.77
CA THR A 176 -9.20 -15.31 9.27
C THR A 176 -9.07 -16.76 8.76
N LEU A 177 -7.92 -17.09 8.17
CA LEU A 177 -7.58 -18.44 7.72
C LEU A 177 -7.11 -19.38 8.84
N GLN A 178 -7.14 -18.94 10.11
CA GLN A 178 -6.66 -19.67 11.28
C GLN A 178 -5.17 -20.05 11.18
N LYS A 179 -4.36 -19.14 10.62
CA LYS A 179 -2.91 -19.30 10.40
C LYS A 179 -2.11 -18.05 10.81
N PRO A 180 -2.32 -17.49 12.01
CA PRO A 180 -1.72 -16.21 12.41
C PRO A 180 -0.19 -16.20 12.29
N ASN A 181 0.46 -17.33 12.57
CA ASN A 181 1.92 -17.45 12.61
C ASN A 181 2.55 -17.82 11.26
N ALA A 182 1.76 -17.91 10.18
CA ALA A 182 2.27 -18.37 8.89
C ALA A 182 3.28 -17.39 8.25
N MET A 183 3.27 -16.14 8.68
CA MET A 183 4.17 -15.09 8.20
C MET A 183 5.41 -14.90 9.09
N ASP A 184 5.43 -15.51 10.27
CA ASP A 184 6.56 -15.43 11.20
C ASP A 184 7.84 -15.93 10.51
N ASN A 185 8.92 -15.16 10.66
CA ASN A 185 10.22 -15.37 10.03
C ASN A 185 10.21 -15.35 8.49
N PHE A 186 9.07 -15.11 7.84
CA PHE A 186 8.97 -14.96 6.39
C PHE A 186 9.09 -13.48 6.00
N ILE A 187 8.36 -12.61 6.70
CA ILE A 187 8.34 -11.16 6.46
C ILE A 187 8.47 -10.46 7.82
N ASP A 188 9.66 -9.95 8.13
CA ASP A 188 9.90 -9.14 9.32
C ASP A 188 10.75 -7.92 8.95
N ASP A 189 10.08 -6.82 8.63
CA ASP A 189 10.73 -5.56 8.25
C ASP A 189 10.62 -4.51 9.37
N LYS A 190 10.28 -4.92 10.61
CA LYS A 190 9.99 -4.00 11.73
C LYS A 190 11.20 -3.13 12.10
N LYS A 191 12.41 -3.71 12.04
CA LYS A 191 13.65 -2.97 12.36
C LYS A 191 13.81 -1.74 11.48
N MET A 192 13.56 -1.87 10.18
CA MET A 192 13.74 -0.77 9.25
C MET A 192 12.61 0.26 9.36
N LEU A 193 11.36 -0.20 9.44
CA LEU A 193 10.23 0.69 9.65
C LEU A 193 10.49 1.61 10.85
N ASN A 194 10.88 1.04 11.99
CA ASN A 194 11.21 1.82 13.19
C ASN A 194 12.32 2.86 12.97
N TRP A 195 13.34 2.56 12.15
CA TRP A 195 14.41 3.51 11.85
C TRP A 195 13.92 4.66 10.93
N VAL A 196 13.21 4.35 9.83
CA VAL A 196 12.66 5.37 8.92
C VAL A 196 11.78 6.35 9.69
N TYR A 197 11.03 5.86 10.68
CA TYR A 197 10.08 6.61 11.47
C TYR A 197 10.63 7.24 12.74
N SER A 198 11.94 7.16 12.99
CA SER A 198 12.57 7.88 14.11
C SER A 198 12.40 9.40 13.99
N SER A 199 12.19 9.91 12.77
CA SER A 199 11.93 11.32 12.49
C SER A 199 10.46 11.58 12.19
N LYS A 200 9.84 12.50 12.97
CA LYS A 200 8.47 12.99 12.70
C LYS A 200 8.34 13.55 11.29
N PHE A 201 9.38 14.21 10.77
CA PHE A 201 9.38 14.76 9.42
C PHE A 201 9.21 13.64 8.38
N ASN A 202 9.97 12.55 8.48
CA ASN A 202 9.88 11.42 7.54
C ASN A 202 8.49 10.80 7.55
N VAL A 203 7.91 10.63 8.74
CA VAL A 203 6.55 10.10 8.91
C VAL A 203 5.53 10.97 8.17
N TYR A 204 5.53 12.29 8.41
CA TYR A 204 4.58 13.20 7.75
C TYR A 204 4.81 13.32 6.25
N PHE A 205 6.07 13.33 5.80
CA PHE A 205 6.40 13.40 4.38
C PHE A 205 5.94 12.15 3.63
N ILE A 206 6.21 10.96 4.18
CA ILE A 206 5.75 9.70 3.58
C ILE A 206 4.22 9.62 3.63
N LYS A 207 3.59 10.00 4.75
CA LYS A 207 2.12 10.06 4.88
C LYS A 207 1.53 10.97 3.80
N PHE A 208 2.07 12.17 3.62
CA PHE A 208 1.66 13.10 2.56
C PHE A 208 1.78 12.47 1.16
N CYS A 209 2.94 11.92 0.82
CA CYS A 209 3.17 11.35 -0.52
C CYS A 209 2.21 10.18 -0.80
N VAL A 210 2.01 9.30 0.19
CA VAL A 210 1.06 8.19 0.09
C VAL A 210 -0.36 8.71 -0.06
N THR A 211 -0.84 9.58 0.83
CA THR A 211 -2.22 10.09 0.78
C THR A 211 -2.47 10.81 -0.54
N LEU A 212 -1.52 11.62 -1.01
CA LEU A 212 -1.62 12.26 -2.32
C LEU A 212 -1.75 11.22 -3.44
N SER A 213 -0.97 10.15 -3.40
CA SER A 213 -1.06 9.05 -4.36
C SER A 213 -2.41 8.35 -4.31
N ASN A 214 -2.94 8.13 -3.12
CA ASN A 214 -4.26 7.53 -2.90
C ASN A 214 -5.38 8.40 -3.49
N ILE A 215 -5.34 9.71 -3.25
CA ILE A 215 -6.30 10.67 -3.80
C ILE A 215 -6.22 10.66 -5.32
N ILE A 216 -5.01 10.72 -5.88
CA ILE A 216 -4.77 10.67 -7.32
C ILE A 216 -5.36 9.39 -7.92
N GLU A 217 -5.06 8.24 -7.32
CA GLU A 217 -5.56 6.93 -7.77
C GLU A 217 -7.10 6.87 -7.73
N LYS A 218 -7.71 7.33 -6.62
CA LYS A 218 -9.17 7.31 -6.44
C LYS A 218 -9.90 8.14 -7.48
N TYR A 219 -9.49 9.40 -7.65
CA TYR A 219 -10.29 10.38 -8.40
C TYR A 219 -9.92 10.47 -9.87
N PHE A 220 -8.66 10.25 -10.20
CA PHE A 220 -8.20 10.42 -11.57
C PHE A 220 -8.08 9.09 -12.31
N ASN A 221 -8.21 7.95 -11.59
CA ASN A 221 -8.06 6.59 -12.15
C ASN A 221 -6.77 6.44 -12.98
N CYS A 222 -5.81 7.33 -12.71
CA CYS A 222 -4.56 7.47 -13.42
C CYS A 222 -3.54 6.62 -12.70
N TYR A 223 -3.51 5.32 -13.02
CA TYR A 223 -2.40 4.43 -12.65
C TYR A 223 -1.03 5.05 -13.00
N ASN A 224 -1.00 6.00 -13.94
CA ASN A 224 0.20 6.65 -14.46
C ASN A 224 0.61 7.98 -13.79
N LEU A 225 -0.19 8.65 -12.96
CA LEU A 225 0.27 9.98 -12.43
C LEU A 225 1.38 9.84 -11.37
N PHE A 226 1.38 8.74 -10.60
CA PHE A 226 2.51 8.40 -9.72
C PHE A 226 3.80 8.11 -10.53
N TYR A 227 3.71 7.86 -11.84
CA TYR A 227 4.88 7.75 -12.73
C TYR A 227 5.46 9.12 -13.13
N PHE A 228 4.70 10.20 -12.99
CA PHE A 228 5.11 11.55 -13.39
C PHE A 228 5.73 12.37 -12.26
N ILE A 229 5.26 12.16 -11.01
CA ILE A 229 5.69 12.98 -9.86
C ILE A 229 7.05 12.52 -9.31
N PHE A 230 7.43 11.27 -9.54
CA PHE A 230 8.72 10.70 -9.14
C PHE A 230 9.29 9.81 -10.25
N PRO A 231 9.97 10.38 -11.27
CA PRO A 231 10.59 9.61 -12.36
C PRO A 231 11.71 8.67 -11.92
#